data_AF-A0A948YE75-F1
#
_entry.id   AF-A0A948YE75-F1
#
_cell.length_a   1.000
_cell.length_b   1.000
_cell.length_c   1.000
_cell.angle_alpha   90.00
_cell.angle_beta   90.00
_cell.angle_gamma   90.00
#
_symmetry.space_group_name_H-M   'P 1'
#
loop_
_entity.id
_entity.type
_entity.pdbx_description
1 polymer ?
#
loop_
_entity_poly.entity_id
_entity_poly.type
_entity_poly.pdbx_seq_one_letter_code
_entity_poly.pdbx_strand_id
1 'polypeptide(L)'
;DTWSGHYEKNRAWELIYQAKRDVANHFGEISKKQAEEVKFHFLAAECSDWFWWYGDDHSTEFGLEFDALFREHLIAIYHLLNMHPPADLFMPIISHKSTVSFLLKPQLAISPLIDGKNSSFFEWLGSGSVDETKLFSTMDRVRGPIEKIHYGHDDKAIYLAFEGDMDALAMTNLHIQIITEETGEHLTFVMSECYDKEGVQLVVDERIELSLALWHFKDFATVHLRFEIVKGNDIIQTMPGYGALLIDLDETYAENWFV
;
A
#
# COMPACT_ATOMS: atom_id res chain seq x y z
N ASP A 1 27.10 -14.48 4.28
CA ASP A 1 25.85 -14.84 3.57
C ASP A 1 24.61 -14.35 4.29
N THR A 2 24.31 -14.76 5.53
CA THR A 2 23.00 -14.39 6.11
C THR A 2 22.87 -12.97 6.70
N TRP A 3 23.97 -12.26 7.02
CA TRP A 3 23.95 -10.85 7.51
C TRP A 3 24.68 -9.85 6.60
N SER A 4 25.40 -10.37 5.59
CA SER A 4 26.20 -9.61 4.63
C SER A 4 26.47 -10.47 3.38
N GLY A 5 26.72 -9.82 2.24
CA GLY A 5 27.04 -10.48 0.97
C GLY A 5 26.00 -10.23 -0.13
N HIS A 6 24.70 -10.18 0.21
CA HIS A 6 23.63 -9.81 -0.72
C HIS A 6 23.61 -8.30 -0.99
N TYR A 7 23.19 -7.86 -2.19
CA TYR A 7 23.26 -6.44 -2.57
C TYR A 7 22.42 -5.55 -1.62
N GLU A 8 21.23 -5.99 -1.22
CA GLU A 8 20.37 -5.26 -0.27
C GLU A 8 21.00 -5.14 1.12
N LYS A 9 21.57 -6.24 1.64
CA LYS A 9 22.27 -6.25 2.93
C LYS A 9 23.49 -5.32 2.89
N ASN A 10 24.26 -5.37 1.81
CA ASN A 10 25.42 -4.50 1.62
C ASN A 10 25.00 -3.03 1.54
N ARG A 11 23.89 -2.74 0.85
CA ARG A 11 23.35 -1.40 0.74
C ARG A 11 22.90 -0.81 2.08
N ALA A 12 22.21 -1.60 2.90
CA ALA A 12 21.85 -1.18 4.26
C ALA A 12 23.11 -0.87 5.10
N TRP A 13 24.15 -1.70 5.03
CA TRP A 13 25.43 -1.43 5.70
C TRP A 13 26.12 -0.17 5.19
N GLU A 14 26.10 0.10 3.88
CA GLU A 14 26.63 1.33 3.28
C GLU A 14 25.94 2.56 3.84
N LEU A 15 24.60 2.56 3.95
CA LEU A 15 23.84 3.69 4.47
C LEU A 15 24.12 3.95 5.95
N ILE A 16 24.23 2.91 6.79
CA ILE A 16 24.68 3.04 8.19
C ILE A 16 26.09 3.63 8.25
N TYR A 17 27.01 3.13 7.42
CA TYR A 17 28.39 3.61 7.38
C TYR A 17 28.47 5.10 6.98
N GLN A 18 27.71 5.50 5.97
CA GLN A 18 27.63 6.90 5.54
C GLN A 18 27.10 7.80 6.67
N ALA A 19 25.99 7.42 7.31
CA ALA A 19 25.44 8.17 8.43
C ALA A 19 26.43 8.29 9.61
N LYS A 20 27.14 7.22 9.95
CA LYS A 20 28.18 7.24 11.00
C LYS A 20 29.33 8.18 10.66
N ARG A 21 29.82 8.13 9.42
CA ARG A 21 30.89 9.01 8.94
C ARG A 21 30.46 10.47 9.05
N ASP A 22 29.24 10.79 8.63
CA ASP A 22 28.75 12.16 8.60
C ASP A 22 28.49 12.70 10.02
N VAL A 23 27.98 11.85 10.93
CA VAL A 23 27.89 12.16 12.38
C VAL A 23 29.27 12.41 12.99
N ALA A 24 30.26 11.57 12.68
CA ALA A 24 31.62 11.74 13.21
C ALA A 24 32.25 13.07 12.79
N ASN A 25 31.93 13.55 11.59
CA ASN A 25 32.39 14.84 11.10
C ASN A 25 31.68 16.04 11.78
N HIS A 26 30.52 15.83 12.42
CA HIS A 26 29.71 16.88 13.06
C HIS A 26 29.59 16.74 14.59
N PHE A 27 30.29 15.77 15.21
CA PHE A 27 30.14 15.41 16.63
C PHE A 27 30.49 16.53 17.62
N GLY A 28 31.13 17.61 17.16
CA GLY A 28 31.45 18.79 17.96
C GLY A 28 30.34 19.84 18.09
N GLU A 29 29.25 19.73 17.31
CA GLU A 29 28.23 20.78 17.18
C GLU A 29 26.89 20.42 17.85
N ILE A 30 26.78 19.23 18.43
CA ILE A 30 25.52 18.71 18.97
C ILE A 30 25.47 18.72 20.50
N SER A 31 24.28 18.98 21.04
CA SER A 31 24.03 18.90 22.48
C SER A 31 24.09 17.46 22.98
N LYS A 32 24.32 17.29 24.29
CA LYS A 32 24.30 15.96 24.93
C LYS A 32 22.99 15.21 24.70
N LYS A 33 21.85 15.91 24.68
CA LYS A 33 20.53 15.33 24.42
C LYS A 33 20.43 14.80 22.98
N GLN A 34 20.85 15.59 22.00
CA GLN A 34 20.89 15.16 20.59
C GLN A 34 21.81 13.94 20.42
N ALA A 35 22.96 13.91 21.09
CA ALA A 35 23.87 12.77 21.03
C ALA A 35 23.24 11.47 21.58
N GLU A 36 22.41 11.55 22.62
CA GLU A 36 21.66 10.41 23.16
C GLU A 36 20.58 9.93 22.19
N GLU A 37 19.84 10.84 21.54
CA GLU A 37 18.82 10.51 20.54
C GLU A 37 19.45 9.92 19.26
N VAL A 38 20.55 10.50 18.76
CA VAL A 38 21.32 9.94 17.63
C VAL A 38 21.79 8.51 17.94
N LYS A 39 22.28 8.28 19.16
CA LYS A 39 22.69 6.94 19.60
C LYS A 39 21.51 5.96 19.60
N PHE A 40 20.33 6.38 20.04
CA PHE A 40 19.13 5.55 19.99
C PHE A 40 18.80 5.12 18.55
N HIS A 41 18.77 6.06 17.62
CA HIS A 41 18.46 5.76 16.21
C HIS A 41 19.52 4.84 15.57
N PHE A 42 20.81 5.01 15.89
CA PHE A 42 21.83 4.06 15.43
C PHE A 42 21.61 2.65 15.99
N LEU A 43 21.36 2.52 17.30
CA LEU A 43 21.13 1.22 17.91
C LEU A 43 19.90 0.52 17.29
N ALA A 44 18.86 1.29 16.96
CA ALA A 44 17.69 0.76 16.26
C ALA A 44 18.05 0.32 14.83
N ALA A 45 18.75 1.16 14.04
CA ALA A 45 19.16 0.83 12.68
C ALA A 45 20.19 -0.31 12.59
N GLU A 46 20.96 -0.56 13.65
CA GLU A 46 21.96 -1.64 13.70
C GLU A 46 21.37 -2.99 14.16
N CYS A 47 20.06 -3.07 14.40
CA CYS A 47 19.41 -4.32 14.71
C CYS A 47 19.64 -5.34 13.59
N SER A 48 20.02 -6.57 13.95
CA SER A 48 20.27 -7.62 12.95
C SER A 48 19.01 -8.03 12.18
N ASP A 49 17.83 -7.76 12.73
CA ASP A 49 16.55 -8.17 12.15
C ASP A 49 16.30 -7.51 10.79
N TRP A 50 16.80 -6.30 10.53
CA TRP A 50 16.73 -5.68 9.19
C TRP A 50 17.43 -6.56 8.15
N PHE A 51 18.64 -7.02 8.47
CA PHE A 51 19.48 -7.82 7.58
C PHE A 51 18.99 -9.26 7.40
N TRP A 52 18.12 -9.72 8.29
CA TRP A 52 17.41 -10.98 8.13
C TRP A 52 16.42 -10.92 6.96
N TRP A 53 15.74 -9.78 6.79
CA TRP A 53 14.72 -9.55 5.76
C TRP A 53 15.25 -9.05 4.43
N TYR A 54 16.47 -8.49 4.40
CA TYR A 54 17.10 -8.06 3.16
C TYR A 54 17.65 -9.26 2.37
N GLY A 55 17.37 -9.29 1.07
CA GLY A 55 17.82 -10.31 0.12
C GLY A 55 16.89 -11.50 -0.06
N ASP A 56 17.33 -12.46 -0.85
CA ASP A 56 16.47 -13.54 -1.36
C ASP A 56 16.26 -14.71 -0.37
N ASP A 57 16.96 -14.70 0.79
CA ASP A 57 16.97 -15.82 1.73
C ASP A 57 15.68 -15.91 2.57
N HIS A 58 15.15 -14.75 2.98
CA HIS A 58 13.96 -14.65 3.80
C HIS A 58 13.14 -13.45 3.34
N SER A 59 11.85 -13.65 3.15
CA SER A 59 10.92 -12.61 2.75
C SER A 59 9.84 -12.42 3.79
N THR A 60 9.39 -11.19 3.95
CA THR A 60 8.19 -10.82 4.71
C THR A 60 7.34 -9.91 3.84
N GLU A 61 6.01 -10.00 4.00
CA GLU A 61 5.07 -9.11 3.30
C GLU A 61 5.28 -7.63 3.71
N PHE A 62 5.85 -7.39 4.90
CA PHE A 62 6.18 -6.07 5.43
C PHE A 62 7.57 -5.58 5.02
N GLY A 63 8.16 -6.16 3.97
CA GLY A 63 9.53 -5.84 3.59
C GLY A 63 9.70 -4.33 3.38
N LEU A 64 8.77 -3.70 2.67
CA LEU A 64 8.84 -2.28 2.33
C LEU A 64 8.63 -1.39 3.56
N GLU A 65 7.77 -1.79 4.49
CA GLU A 65 7.51 -1.09 5.75
C GLU A 65 8.71 -1.20 6.68
N PHE A 66 9.29 -2.40 6.82
CA PHE A 66 10.53 -2.58 7.58
C PHE A 66 11.69 -1.81 6.94
N ASP A 67 11.77 -1.79 5.61
CA ASP A 67 12.75 -0.99 4.90
C ASP A 67 12.56 0.52 5.13
N ALA A 68 11.31 1.00 5.09
CA ALA A 68 10.97 2.38 5.39
C ALA A 68 11.34 2.75 6.83
N LEU A 69 10.97 1.93 7.81
CA LEU A 69 11.31 2.13 9.22
C LEU A 69 12.83 2.16 9.45
N PHE A 70 13.56 1.23 8.82
CA PHE A 70 15.01 1.24 8.85
C PHE A 70 15.59 2.56 8.32
N ARG A 71 15.12 3.01 7.14
CA ARG A 71 15.58 4.27 6.53
C ARG A 71 15.16 5.49 7.35
N GLU A 72 13.99 5.48 7.97
CA GLU A 72 13.52 6.55 8.86
C GLU A 72 14.43 6.76 10.07
N HIS A 73 14.97 5.69 10.67
CA HIS A 73 15.96 5.84 11.74
C HIS A 73 17.20 6.61 11.26
N LEU A 74 17.67 6.34 10.04
CA LEU A 74 18.81 7.06 9.47
C LEU A 74 18.46 8.51 9.12
N ILE A 75 17.28 8.75 8.53
CA ILE A 75 16.77 10.10 8.23
C ILE A 75 16.65 10.95 9.51
N ALA A 76 16.12 10.37 10.59
CA ALA A 76 15.99 11.03 11.88
C ALA A 76 17.34 11.49 12.44
N ILE A 77 18.42 10.73 12.23
CA ILE A 77 19.78 11.13 12.61
C ILE A 77 20.18 12.42 11.89
N TYR A 78 19.98 12.52 10.57
CA TYR A 78 20.30 13.74 9.82
C TYR A 78 19.48 14.93 10.31
N HIS A 79 18.19 14.75 10.61
CA HIS A 79 17.36 15.81 11.19
C HIS A 79 17.86 16.28 12.55
N LEU A 80 18.29 15.36 13.43
CA LEU A 80 18.87 15.69 14.73
C LEU A 80 20.18 16.48 14.61
N LEU A 81 20.93 16.28 13.52
CA LEU A 81 22.11 17.06 13.17
C LEU A 81 21.81 18.38 12.44
N ASN A 82 20.53 18.69 12.17
CA ASN A 82 20.11 19.79 11.28
C ASN A 82 20.73 19.73 9.87
N MET A 83 20.96 18.51 9.38
CA MET A 83 21.46 18.26 8.03
C MET A 83 20.34 17.74 7.12
N HIS A 84 20.48 17.99 5.82
CA HIS A 84 19.61 17.35 4.83
C HIS A 84 20.02 15.88 4.65
N PRO A 85 19.09 14.91 4.78
CA PRO A 85 19.38 13.51 4.49
C PRO A 85 19.77 13.31 3.02
N PRO A 86 20.75 12.44 2.70
CA PRO A 86 21.08 12.07 1.32
C PRO A 86 19.86 11.50 0.57
N ALA A 87 19.75 11.81 -0.73
CA ALA A 87 18.65 11.33 -1.60
C ALA A 87 18.49 9.80 -1.54
N ASP A 88 19.61 9.10 -1.43
CA ASP A 88 19.72 7.65 -1.29
C ASP A 88 18.89 7.05 -0.14
N LEU A 89 18.60 7.80 0.93
CA LEU A 89 17.76 7.34 2.05
C LEU A 89 16.25 7.38 1.75
N PHE A 90 15.84 8.08 0.71
CA PHE A 90 14.45 8.13 0.26
C PHE A 90 14.14 7.05 -0.78
N MET A 91 15.14 6.31 -1.24
CA MET A 91 14.97 5.19 -2.16
C MET A 91 14.89 3.87 -1.37
N PRO A 92 13.88 3.01 -1.62
CA PRO A 92 13.79 1.71 -0.99
C PRO A 92 15.02 0.84 -1.28
N ILE A 93 15.46 0.04 -0.30
CA ILE A 93 16.57 -0.90 -0.46
C ILE A 93 16.08 -2.22 -1.07
N ILE A 94 14.87 -2.65 -0.69
CA ILE A 94 14.26 -3.87 -1.22
C ILE A 94 13.86 -3.64 -2.68
N SER A 95 14.32 -4.51 -3.58
CA SER A 95 13.80 -4.55 -4.94
C SER A 95 12.51 -5.39 -4.99
N HIS A 96 11.54 -4.95 -5.80
CA HIS A 96 10.14 -5.41 -5.94
C HIS A 96 9.86 -6.92 -6.17
N LYS A 97 10.73 -7.85 -5.78
CA LYS A 97 10.49 -9.29 -5.96
C LYS A 97 9.49 -9.89 -4.96
N SER A 98 9.17 -9.23 -3.83
CA SER A 98 8.19 -9.73 -2.85
C SER A 98 6.75 -9.25 -3.07
N THR A 99 6.53 -8.22 -3.91
CA THR A 99 5.19 -7.63 -4.16
C THR A 99 4.29 -8.56 -4.97
N VAL A 100 4.85 -9.58 -5.62
CA VAL A 100 4.16 -10.52 -6.52
C VAL A 100 3.18 -11.46 -5.79
N SER A 101 3.26 -11.59 -4.45
CA SER A 101 2.41 -12.53 -3.71
C SER A 101 1.01 -12.00 -3.36
N PHE A 102 0.88 -10.68 -3.17
CA PHE A 102 -0.35 -10.04 -2.68
C PHE A 102 -0.91 -8.96 -3.61
N LEU A 103 -0.11 -8.34 -4.49
CA LEU A 103 -0.56 -7.31 -5.41
C LEU A 103 -0.23 -7.69 -6.85
N LEU A 104 -1.25 -7.92 -7.65
CA LEU A 104 -1.16 -7.99 -9.10
C LEU A 104 -1.62 -6.65 -9.67
N LYS A 105 -0.80 -6.05 -10.53
CA LYS A 105 -1.22 -4.85 -11.28
C LYS A 105 -2.13 -5.25 -12.44
N PRO A 106 -3.08 -4.39 -12.84
CA PRO A 106 -3.88 -4.63 -14.02
C PRO A 106 -2.98 -4.81 -15.24
N GLN A 107 -3.37 -5.72 -16.11
CA GLN A 107 -2.62 -6.09 -17.31
C GLN A 107 -3.26 -5.54 -18.57
N LEU A 108 -4.56 -5.23 -18.51
CA LEU A 108 -5.39 -4.78 -19.62
C LEU A 108 -6.45 -3.82 -19.07
N ALA A 109 -6.99 -2.96 -19.95
CA ALA A 109 -8.21 -2.21 -19.66
C ALA A 109 -9.39 -3.18 -19.47
N ILE A 110 -10.25 -2.89 -18.50
CA ILE A 110 -11.43 -3.71 -18.16
C ILE A 110 -12.69 -2.87 -18.17
N SER A 111 -13.82 -3.48 -18.55
CA SER A 111 -15.14 -2.86 -18.53
C SER A 111 -16.18 -3.87 -18.03
N PRO A 112 -16.08 -4.33 -16.76
CA PRO A 112 -16.99 -5.32 -16.22
C PRO A 112 -18.42 -4.78 -16.12
N LEU A 113 -19.40 -5.69 -16.13
CA LEU A 113 -20.76 -5.35 -15.73
C LEU A 113 -20.80 -5.23 -14.21
N ILE A 114 -21.40 -4.16 -13.69
CA ILE A 114 -21.58 -3.95 -12.25
C ILE A 114 -22.93 -4.53 -11.83
N ASP A 115 -22.95 -5.81 -11.47
CA ASP A 115 -24.13 -6.56 -11.08
C ASP A 115 -23.99 -7.30 -9.74
N GLY A 116 -22.82 -7.19 -9.09
CA GLY A 116 -22.51 -7.81 -7.81
C GLY A 116 -22.17 -9.30 -7.90
N LYS A 117 -22.03 -9.88 -9.11
CA LYS A 117 -21.86 -11.33 -9.30
C LYS A 117 -20.50 -11.68 -9.84
N ASN A 118 -20.10 -12.94 -9.63
CA ASN A 118 -18.89 -13.50 -10.24
C ASN A 118 -19.25 -14.52 -11.34
N SER A 119 -20.23 -14.16 -12.18
CA SER A 119 -20.89 -15.11 -13.08
C SER A 119 -20.12 -15.36 -14.39
N SER A 120 -19.26 -14.43 -14.81
CA SER A 120 -18.46 -14.53 -16.03
C SER A 120 -16.97 -14.45 -15.72
N PHE A 121 -16.25 -15.52 -16.06
CA PHE A 121 -14.79 -15.60 -15.92
C PHE A 121 -14.03 -14.48 -16.65
N PHE A 122 -14.65 -13.86 -17.66
CA PHE A 122 -13.97 -12.92 -18.55
C PHE A 122 -14.12 -11.45 -18.16
N GLU A 123 -15.10 -11.08 -17.32
CA GLU A 123 -15.42 -9.66 -17.07
C GLU A 123 -14.31 -8.92 -16.32
N TRP A 124 -13.63 -9.62 -15.41
CA TRP A 124 -12.51 -9.10 -14.63
C TRP A 124 -11.16 -9.64 -15.11
N LEU A 125 -11.11 -10.26 -16.29
CA LEU A 125 -9.86 -10.80 -16.83
C LEU A 125 -8.90 -9.66 -17.16
N GLY A 126 -7.69 -9.74 -16.60
CA GLY A 126 -6.67 -8.69 -16.74
C GLY A 126 -6.79 -7.58 -15.70
N SER A 127 -7.75 -7.65 -14.78
CA SER A 127 -7.78 -6.79 -13.58
C SER A 127 -6.54 -7.02 -12.72
N GLY A 128 -6.14 -5.97 -12.01
CA GLY A 128 -5.26 -6.08 -10.88
C GLY A 128 -5.99 -6.68 -9.69
N SER A 129 -5.25 -7.21 -8.73
CA SER A 129 -5.83 -7.72 -7.49
C SER A 129 -4.94 -7.44 -6.29
N VAL A 130 -5.58 -7.19 -5.15
CA VAL A 130 -4.97 -7.11 -3.84
C VAL A 130 -5.51 -8.25 -3.00
N ASP A 131 -4.64 -9.12 -2.51
CA ASP A 131 -4.98 -10.19 -1.56
C ASP A 131 -4.76 -9.67 -0.14
N GLU A 132 -5.83 -9.15 0.47
CA GLU A 132 -5.77 -8.61 1.83
C GLU A 132 -5.37 -9.70 2.83
N THR A 133 -5.65 -10.98 2.56
CA THR A 133 -5.28 -12.09 3.45
C THR A 133 -3.77 -12.30 3.60
N LYS A 134 -2.97 -11.76 2.68
CA LYS A 134 -1.50 -11.88 2.61
C LYS A 134 -0.77 -10.56 2.91
N LEU A 135 -1.43 -9.65 3.62
CA LEU A 135 -0.89 -8.37 4.06
C LEU A 135 -0.70 -8.33 5.60
N PHE A 136 -0.58 -9.46 6.32
CA PHE A 136 -0.78 -9.52 7.78
C PHE A 136 0.38 -10.03 8.67
N SER A 137 0.70 -9.25 9.71
CA SER A 137 1.66 -9.56 10.78
C SER A 137 1.00 -10.25 11.97
N THR A 138 1.81 -10.80 12.88
CA THR A 138 1.43 -11.69 13.98
C THR A 138 0.58 -11.07 15.11
N MET A 139 0.11 -9.81 15.04
CA MET A 139 -0.51 -9.12 16.19
C MET A 139 -1.89 -8.45 16.02
N ASP A 140 -2.54 -8.45 14.86
CA ASP A 140 -3.86 -7.80 14.72
C ASP A 140 -5.07 -8.72 15.02
N ARG A 141 -6.04 -8.15 15.75
CA ARG A 141 -7.27 -8.81 16.24
C ARG A 141 -8.45 -8.48 15.32
N VAL A 142 -9.20 -9.53 14.96
CA VAL A 142 -10.47 -9.59 14.21
C VAL A 142 -10.39 -8.95 12.83
N ARG A 143 -10.24 -9.83 11.83
CA ARG A 143 -10.24 -9.50 10.40
C ARG A 143 -11.54 -8.80 10.03
N GLY A 144 -11.40 -7.72 9.29
CA GLY A 144 -12.50 -7.18 8.54
C GLY A 144 -13.02 -8.21 7.53
N PRO A 145 -14.26 -8.06 7.06
CA PRO A 145 -14.92 -9.06 6.24
C PRO A 145 -14.40 -9.17 4.80
N ILE A 146 -13.61 -8.22 4.29
CA ILE A 146 -13.07 -8.26 2.92
C ILE A 146 -11.69 -8.93 2.89
N GLU A 147 -11.51 -9.84 1.94
CA GLU A 147 -10.31 -10.67 1.75
C GLU A 147 -9.55 -10.33 0.48
N LYS A 148 -10.22 -9.83 -0.56
CA LYS A 148 -9.59 -9.51 -1.84
C LYS A 148 -10.24 -8.30 -2.49
N ILE A 149 -9.42 -7.51 -3.15
CA ILE A 149 -9.83 -6.39 -4.01
C ILE A 149 -9.43 -6.72 -5.43
N HIS A 150 -10.34 -6.55 -6.39
CA HIS A 150 -10.02 -6.49 -7.80
C HIS A 150 -10.16 -5.05 -8.27
N TYR A 151 -9.27 -4.64 -9.18
CA TYR A 151 -9.30 -3.27 -9.68
C TYR A 151 -8.79 -3.16 -11.12
N GLY A 152 -9.21 -2.11 -11.79
CA GLY A 152 -8.75 -1.74 -13.12
C GLY A 152 -9.54 -0.55 -13.62
N HIS A 153 -9.28 -0.12 -14.84
CA HIS A 153 -10.02 0.98 -15.45
C HIS A 153 -10.07 0.80 -16.97
N ASP A 154 -10.97 1.55 -17.60
CA ASP A 154 -10.95 1.81 -19.03
C ASP A 154 -10.85 3.32 -19.30
N ASP A 155 -11.30 3.78 -20.47
CA ASP A 155 -11.33 5.19 -20.86
C ASP A 155 -12.47 5.99 -20.19
N LYS A 156 -13.34 5.35 -19.41
CA LYS A 156 -14.56 5.94 -18.84
C LYS A 156 -14.60 5.86 -17.33
N ALA A 157 -14.17 4.76 -16.73
CA ALA A 157 -14.32 4.55 -15.30
C ALA A 157 -13.21 3.69 -14.68
N ILE A 158 -13.03 3.88 -13.38
CA ILE A 158 -12.32 2.95 -12.49
C ILE A 158 -13.34 1.92 -12.00
N TYR A 159 -12.96 0.66 -12.04
CA TYR A 159 -13.76 -0.47 -11.59
C TYR A 159 -13.08 -1.14 -10.40
N LEU A 160 -13.86 -1.42 -9.36
CA LEU A 160 -13.42 -2.07 -8.14
C LEU A 160 -14.40 -3.19 -7.78
N ALA A 161 -13.89 -4.32 -7.32
CA ALA A 161 -14.71 -5.36 -6.71
C ALA A 161 -14.06 -5.84 -5.42
N PHE A 162 -14.87 -6.10 -4.39
CA PHE A 162 -14.41 -6.54 -3.08
C PHE A 162 -15.05 -7.88 -2.75
N GLU A 163 -14.21 -8.89 -2.53
CA GLU A 163 -14.61 -10.25 -2.19
C GLU A 163 -14.28 -10.55 -0.73
N GLY A 164 -15.17 -11.30 -0.05
CA GLY A 164 -14.98 -11.68 1.34
C GLY A 164 -16.23 -12.33 1.95
N ASP A 165 -16.37 -12.24 3.27
CA ASP A 165 -17.52 -12.75 4.02
C ASP A 165 -18.73 -11.81 3.85
N MET A 166 -19.49 -12.04 2.76
CA MET A 166 -20.69 -11.27 2.44
C MET A 166 -21.82 -11.48 3.45
N ASP A 167 -21.88 -12.63 4.13
CA ASP A 167 -22.87 -12.86 5.19
C ASP A 167 -22.59 -11.96 6.40
N ALA A 168 -21.32 -11.81 6.80
CA ALA A 168 -20.92 -10.88 7.85
C ALA A 168 -21.24 -9.41 7.48
N LEU A 169 -21.07 -9.05 6.21
CA LEU A 169 -21.41 -7.72 5.69
C LEU A 169 -22.92 -7.45 5.68
N ALA A 170 -23.72 -8.43 5.25
CA ALA A 170 -25.17 -8.28 5.13
C ALA A 170 -25.88 -8.20 6.49
N MET A 171 -25.34 -8.84 7.53
CA MET A 171 -25.92 -8.84 8.89
C MET A 171 -25.75 -7.50 9.64
N THR A 172 -25.09 -6.51 9.04
CA THR A 172 -24.70 -5.28 9.73
C THR A 172 -25.00 -4.03 8.89
N ASN A 173 -25.45 -2.95 9.54
CA ASN A 173 -25.66 -1.64 8.89
C ASN A 173 -24.31 -0.98 8.59
N LEU A 174 -23.55 -1.56 7.67
CA LEU A 174 -22.23 -1.10 7.28
C LEU A 174 -22.30 -0.11 6.14
N HIS A 175 -21.32 0.77 6.12
CA HIS A 175 -21.05 1.64 5.00
C HIS A 175 -19.65 1.33 4.48
N ILE A 176 -19.48 1.44 3.17
CA ILE A 176 -18.16 1.52 2.55
C ILE A 176 -17.86 2.98 2.28
N GLN A 177 -16.71 3.43 2.75
CA GLN A 177 -16.15 4.74 2.46
C GLN A 177 -15.03 4.60 1.45
N ILE A 178 -15.00 5.51 0.47
CA ILE A 178 -13.92 5.65 -0.51
C ILE A 178 -13.28 7.01 -0.26
N ILE A 179 -11.98 7.00 -0.05
CA ILE A 179 -11.18 8.16 0.28
C ILE A 179 -10.19 8.35 -0.85
N THR A 180 -10.21 9.54 -1.45
CA THR A 180 -9.21 9.95 -2.43
C THR A 180 -8.12 10.72 -1.71
N GLU A 181 -6.92 10.17 -1.57
CA GLU A 181 -5.88 10.76 -0.70
C GLU A 181 -5.42 12.14 -1.20
N GLU A 182 -5.47 12.39 -2.51
CA GLU A 182 -5.06 13.65 -3.11
C GLU A 182 -5.94 14.84 -2.68
N THR A 183 -7.24 14.60 -2.52
CA THR A 183 -8.24 15.63 -2.20
C THR A 183 -8.71 15.55 -0.76
N GLY A 184 -8.57 14.38 -0.12
CA GLY A 184 -9.21 14.05 1.16
C GLY A 184 -10.73 13.97 1.05
N GLU A 185 -11.29 13.82 -0.16
CA GLU A 185 -12.73 13.66 -0.33
C GLU A 185 -13.17 12.24 0.04
N HIS A 186 -14.35 12.16 0.67
CA HIS A 186 -14.94 10.90 1.13
C HIS A 186 -16.28 10.67 0.44
N LEU A 187 -16.42 9.53 -0.23
CA LEU A 187 -17.70 9.03 -0.71
C LEU A 187 -18.15 7.90 0.20
N THR A 188 -19.37 7.99 0.74
CA THR A 188 -19.90 7.00 1.69
C THR A 188 -21.16 6.36 1.15
N PHE A 189 -21.19 5.03 1.10
CA PHE A 189 -22.32 4.26 0.57
C PHE A 189 -22.80 3.24 1.58
N VAL A 190 -24.13 3.13 1.72
CA VAL A 190 -24.75 2.09 2.53
C VAL A 190 -24.66 0.77 1.77
N MET A 191 -24.13 -0.28 2.40
CA MET A 191 -23.89 -1.56 1.73
C MET A 191 -25.15 -2.42 1.54
N SER A 192 -26.28 -2.03 2.11
CA SER A 192 -27.56 -2.72 1.93
C SER A 192 -28.37 -2.24 0.72
N GLU A 193 -27.89 -1.24 0.00
CA GLU A 193 -28.60 -0.62 -1.12
C GLU A 193 -27.69 -0.53 -2.35
N CYS A 194 -28.28 -0.73 -3.53
CA CYS A 194 -27.60 -0.38 -4.78
C CYS A 194 -27.58 1.14 -4.95
N TYR A 195 -26.49 1.66 -5.47
CA TYR A 195 -26.32 3.07 -5.81
C TYR A 195 -26.04 3.20 -7.31
N ASP A 196 -26.68 4.15 -7.98
CA ASP A 196 -26.43 4.46 -9.39
C ASP A 196 -26.81 5.91 -9.68
N LYS A 197 -25.90 6.83 -9.34
CA LYS A 197 -26.07 8.28 -9.53
C LYS A 197 -24.71 8.95 -9.71
N GLU A 198 -24.70 10.11 -10.36
CA GLU A 198 -23.52 10.99 -10.45
C GLU A 198 -22.24 10.32 -10.99
N GLY A 199 -22.37 9.32 -11.86
CA GLY A 199 -21.23 8.58 -12.41
C GLY A 199 -20.60 7.60 -11.41
N VAL A 200 -21.30 7.27 -10.33
CA VAL A 200 -20.93 6.21 -9.40
C VAL A 200 -22.01 5.13 -9.43
N GLN A 201 -21.59 3.89 -9.61
CA GLN A 201 -22.45 2.72 -9.51
C GLN A 201 -21.88 1.78 -8.45
N LEU A 202 -22.69 1.35 -7.50
CA LEU A 202 -22.33 0.37 -6.47
C LEU A 202 -23.43 -0.69 -6.36
N VAL A 203 -23.05 -1.96 -6.43
CA VAL A 203 -23.95 -3.10 -6.26
C VAL A 203 -23.35 -4.07 -5.26
N VAL A 204 -24.19 -4.61 -4.38
CA VAL A 204 -23.81 -5.60 -3.37
C VAL A 204 -24.69 -6.83 -3.55
N ASP A 205 -24.08 -7.95 -3.92
CA ASP A 205 -24.72 -9.27 -4.03
C ASP A 205 -23.74 -10.35 -3.55
N GLU A 206 -23.23 -11.21 -4.44
CA GLU A 206 -22.19 -12.20 -4.12
C GLU A 206 -20.84 -11.55 -3.78
N ARG A 207 -20.66 -10.30 -4.18
CA ARG A 207 -19.55 -9.42 -3.84
C ARG A 207 -20.00 -7.96 -3.91
N ILE A 208 -19.13 -7.05 -3.48
CA ILE A 208 -19.34 -5.61 -3.69
C ILE A 208 -18.67 -5.24 -5.01
N GLU A 209 -19.39 -4.57 -5.90
CA GLU A 209 -18.83 -4.00 -7.12
C GLU A 209 -19.10 -2.51 -7.17
N LEU A 210 -18.15 -1.80 -7.75
CA LEU A 210 -18.12 -0.35 -7.79
C LEU A 210 -17.53 0.12 -9.12
N SER A 211 -18.17 1.12 -9.72
CA SER A 211 -17.67 1.88 -10.85
C SER A 211 -17.64 3.36 -10.48
N LEU A 212 -16.52 4.03 -10.75
CA LEU A 212 -16.30 5.46 -10.52
C LEU A 212 -15.91 6.12 -11.84
N ALA A 213 -16.74 7.02 -12.36
CA ALA A 213 -16.45 7.71 -13.61
C ALA A 213 -15.18 8.59 -13.50
N LEU A 214 -14.34 8.53 -14.55
CA LEU A 214 -13.03 9.19 -14.55
C LEU A 214 -13.09 10.71 -14.49
N TRP A 215 -14.21 11.34 -14.84
CA TRP A 215 -14.33 12.81 -14.74
C TRP A 215 -14.24 13.33 -13.31
N HIS A 216 -14.43 12.46 -12.31
CA HIS A 216 -14.16 12.78 -10.90
C HIS A 216 -12.66 12.95 -10.61
N PHE A 217 -11.80 12.39 -11.45
CA PHE A 217 -10.33 12.35 -11.29
C PHE A 217 -9.58 13.04 -12.43
N LYS A 218 -10.27 13.80 -13.28
CA LYS A 218 -9.73 14.39 -14.52
C LYS A 218 -8.47 15.25 -14.37
N ASP A 219 -8.19 15.73 -13.16
CA ASP A 219 -7.05 16.60 -12.85
C ASP A 219 -5.82 15.80 -12.37
N PHE A 220 -5.92 14.47 -12.32
CA PHE A 220 -4.89 13.56 -11.83
C PHE A 220 -4.49 12.53 -12.89
N ALA A 221 -3.18 12.35 -13.09
CA ALA A 221 -2.63 11.24 -13.89
C ALA A 221 -2.64 9.93 -13.10
N THR A 222 -2.51 10.01 -11.79
CA THR A 222 -2.53 8.88 -10.86
C THR A 222 -3.39 9.22 -9.66
N VAL A 223 -4.12 8.25 -9.13
CA VAL A 223 -4.98 8.43 -7.94
C VAL A 223 -4.68 7.38 -6.88
N HIS A 224 -4.71 7.78 -5.62
CA HIS A 224 -4.58 6.89 -4.47
C HIS A 224 -5.92 6.76 -3.76
N LEU A 225 -6.49 5.55 -3.79
CA LEU A 225 -7.78 5.25 -3.16
C LEU A 225 -7.59 4.41 -1.90
N ARG A 226 -8.11 4.91 -0.77
CA ARG A 226 -8.28 4.15 0.46
C ARG A 226 -9.75 3.83 0.67
N PHE A 227 -10.03 2.65 1.22
CA PHE A 227 -11.36 2.14 1.46
C PHE A 227 -11.54 1.79 2.94
N GLU A 228 -12.69 2.14 3.51
CA GLU A 228 -13.00 1.81 4.90
C GLU A 228 -14.38 1.20 5.02
N ILE A 229 -14.49 0.04 5.67
CA ILE A 229 -15.77 -0.53 6.09
C ILE A 229 -16.07 0.01 7.48
N VAL A 230 -17.17 0.74 7.62
CA VAL A 230 -17.52 1.43 8.87
C VAL A 230 -18.88 1.02 9.41
N LYS A 231 -18.99 0.93 10.74
CA LYS A 231 -20.24 0.69 11.48
C LYS A 231 -20.50 1.85 12.43
N GLY A 232 -21.34 2.80 12.02
CA GLY A 232 -21.51 4.04 12.79
C GLY A 232 -20.20 4.85 12.77
N ASN A 233 -19.52 4.96 13.91
CA ASN A 233 -18.24 5.66 14.02
C ASN A 233 -17.03 4.70 14.11
N ASP A 234 -17.27 3.39 14.19
CA ASP A 234 -16.20 2.41 14.31
C ASP A 234 -15.74 1.95 12.93
N ILE A 235 -14.43 2.04 12.67
CA ILE A 235 -13.81 1.46 11.48
C ILE A 235 -13.65 -0.04 11.75
N ILE A 236 -14.32 -0.85 10.94
CA ILE A 236 -14.27 -2.32 10.99
C ILE A 236 -13.09 -2.83 10.18
N GLN A 237 -12.78 -2.19 9.05
CA GLN A 237 -11.66 -2.54 8.19
C GLN A 237 -11.18 -1.32 7.42
N THR A 238 -9.86 -1.16 7.30
CA THR A 238 -9.21 -0.20 6.39
C THR A 238 -8.46 -0.98 5.32
N MET A 239 -8.57 -0.55 4.07
CA MET A 239 -7.98 -1.23 2.92
C MET A 239 -7.46 -0.23 1.87
N PRO A 240 -6.45 -0.60 1.06
CA PRO A 240 -5.63 -1.80 1.24
C PRO A 240 -4.82 -1.76 2.54
N GLY A 241 -4.50 -2.91 3.12
CA GLY A 241 -3.74 -3.00 4.38
C GLY A 241 -2.38 -2.27 4.38
N TYR A 242 -1.83 -1.98 3.20
CA TYR A 242 -0.57 -1.23 3.01
C TYR A 242 -0.74 0.29 2.82
N GLY A 243 -1.96 0.83 2.94
CA GLY A 243 -2.22 2.27 2.94
C GLY A 243 -3.28 2.73 1.93
N ALA A 244 -2.90 2.85 0.66
CA ALA A 244 -3.80 3.29 -0.41
C ALA A 244 -3.48 2.59 -1.73
N LEU A 245 -4.51 2.25 -2.49
CA LEU A 245 -4.40 1.64 -3.80
C LEU A 245 -4.03 2.70 -4.84
N LEU A 246 -2.83 2.60 -5.40
CA LEU A 246 -2.39 3.42 -6.52
C LEU A 246 -3.01 2.91 -7.83
N ILE A 247 -3.67 3.80 -8.56
CA ILE A 247 -4.20 3.57 -9.89
C ILE A 247 -3.59 4.62 -10.83
N ASP A 248 -2.91 4.14 -11.88
CA ASP A 248 -2.39 5.00 -12.96
C ASP A 248 -3.47 5.14 -14.03
N LEU A 249 -4.01 6.35 -14.20
CA LEU A 249 -5.11 6.63 -15.13
C LEU A 249 -4.62 6.88 -16.55
N ASP A 250 -3.32 7.15 -16.73
CA ASP A 250 -2.67 7.30 -18.04
C ASP A 250 -2.14 5.96 -18.58
N GLU A 251 -2.22 4.87 -17.80
CA GLU A 251 -1.78 3.54 -18.23
C GLU A 251 -2.61 3.06 -19.43
N THR A 252 -1.90 2.70 -20.50
CA THR A 252 -2.50 2.23 -21.75
C THR A 252 -2.31 0.73 -21.95
N TYR A 253 -1.56 0.07 -21.07
CA TYR A 253 -1.20 -1.34 -21.11
C TYR A 253 -0.46 -1.76 -22.40
N ALA A 254 0.03 -0.78 -23.18
CA ALA A 254 0.68 -1.00 -24.46
C ALA A 254 1.99 -1.79 -24.33
N GLU A 255 2.67 -1.68 -23.19
CA GLU A 255 3.89 -2.43 -22.88
C GLU A 255 3.63 -3.89 -22.51
N ASN A 256 2.38 -4.26 -22.18
CA ASN A 256 2.00 -5.64 -21.87
C ASN A 256 1.73 -6.47 -23.15
N TRP A 257 1.68 -5.83 -24.31
CA TRP A 257 1.56 -6.46 -25.63
C TRP A 257 2.94 -6.88 -26.18
N PHE A 258 3.61 -7.80 -25.49
CA PHE A 258 4.70 -8.55 -26.12
C PHE A 258 4.24 -9.99 -26.42
N VAL A 259 4.15 -10.26 -27.73
CA VAL A 259 4.00 -11.59 -28.36
C VAL A 259 5.23 -12.46 -28.10
#